data_AF-A0A1E4T081-F1
#
_entry.id   AF-A0A1E4T081-F1
#
_cell.length_a   1.000
_cell.length_b   1.000
_cell.length_c   1.000
_cell.angle_alpha   90.00
_cell.angle_beta   90.00
_cell.angle_gamma   90.00
#
_symmetry.space_group_name_H-M   'P 1'
#
loop_
_entity.id
_entity.type
_entity.pdbx_description
1 polymer ?
#
loop_
_entity_poly.entity_id
_entity_poly.type
_entity_poly.pdbx_seq_one_letter_code
_entity_poly.pdbx_strand_id
1 'polypeptide(L)'
;MHRSIKTTSNTFASLKGFGRRLYSTPTTTSSQFLKFNESPTYSQPEPKPDDQIIISMSSGVDSSVTALMYSKLYPNVKGIFMANWSPDSIGGAKKCTVEKDWEEVQATCQQLGIPCERVNFEKEYWSSVFEPMLEMYKKGLTPNPDVGCNKYVKFGKMIEHLSEELKGQGDWWLATGHYAKVMKHQPTGEHHLLRSDFMPKDQSYYLSQVPENVLSRILMPMGHYTKPQIREIAKKNNLLTKDKPDSQGLCFVSQIGKFKDFLGEFLEANPGNIVTEDGKIWGQHTGLWHGTIGQKSGISMPQGDPKYKGVWFISGKNRHRNELVISKKSDYNAFHKDTVYVTDWSWVNKSLDFNDSLCTRVNELTIQFRSLQEPVSLKKLTVDVDGEGEVIEFELSEKTFGIAPGQFLVLYHRDRVLGCGVITNMKNSSESVA
;
A
#
# COMPACT_ATOMS: atom_id res chain seq x y z
N MET A 1 69.33 19.78 66.60
CA MET A 1 68.18 18.84 66.55
C MET A 1 66.92 19.63 66.20
N HIS A 2 65.95 19.03 65.50
CA HIS A 2 64.54 19.46 65.32
C HIS A 2 64.27 20.88 64.72
N ARG A 3 63.55 20.96 63.59
CA ARG A 3 62.09 21.21 63.44
C ARG A 3 61.67 22.61 63.94
N SER A 4 60.88 23.43 63.24
CA SER A 4 60.17 23.33 61.94
C SER A 4 59.88 24.79 61.45
N ILE A 5 59.18 25.17 60.36
CA ILE A 5 58.30 24.52 59.35
C ILE A 5 58.56 25.20 57.98
N LYS A 6 58.17 24.57 56.85
CA LYS A 6 57.80 25.28 55.62
C LYS A 6 56.47 24.76 55.08
N THR A 7 55.50 25.65 54.88
CA THR A 7 54.22 25.36 54.22
C THR A 7 54.32 25.51 52.71
N THR A 8 53.69 24.60 51.97
CA THR A 8 53.57 24.66 50.51
C THR A 8 52.22 25.23 50.09
N SER A 9 52.21 26.01 49.01
CA SER A 9 51.00 26.37 48.27
C SER A 9 51.32 26.33 46.78
N ASN A 10 50.75 25.38 46.05
CA ASN A 10 51.05 25.18 44.64
C ASN A 10 50.34 26.22 43.77
N THR A 11 51.08 26.78 42.82
CA THR A 11 50.48 27.34 41.60
C THR A 11 49.82 26.22 40.80
N PHE A 12 48.60 26.46 40.31
CA PHE A 12 47.96 25.61 39.30
C PHE A 12 47.53 26.48 38.11
N ALA A 13 47.93 26.07 36.91
CA ALA A 13 47.67 26.80 35.68
C ALA A 13 46.26 26.53 35.14
N SER A 14 45.69 27.50 34.42
CA SER A 14 44.39 27.31 33.77
C SER A 14 44.48 26.35 32.60
N LEU A 15 43.58 25.37 32.53
CA LEU A 15 43.34 24.57 31.33
C LEU A 15 41.88 24.69 30.89
N LYS A 16 41.67 25.30 29.72
CA LYS A 16 40.39 25.21 29.00
C LYS A 16 40.27 23.81 28.40
N GLY A 17 39.20 23.08 28.74
CA GLY A 17 38.91 21.77 28.17
C GLY A 17 37.44 21.66 27.77
N PHE A 18 37.15 21.77 26.47
CA PHE A 18 35.80 21.50 25.95
C PHE A 18 35.52 20.00 26.01
N GLY A 19 34.63 19.59 26.91
CA GLY A 19 34.19 18.20 27.03
C GLY A 19 33.29 17.79 25.86
N ARG A 20 33.87 17.29 24.77
CA ARG A 20 33.12 16.51 23.77
C ARG A 20 32.54 15.27 24.46
N ARG A 21 31.21 15.16 24.52
CA ARG A 21 30.56 13.87 24.80
C ARG A 21 30.91 12.92 23.66
N LEU A 22 31.64 11.86 23.96
CA LEU A 22 31.76 10.71 23.08
C LEU A 22 30.42 9.97 23.11
N TYR A 23 29.65 10.05 22.03
CA TYR A 23 28.48 9.19 21.85
C TYR A 23 28.95 7.76 21.62
N SER A 24 28.51 6.83 22.48
CA SER A 24 28.74 5.41 22.34
C SER A 24 27.97 4.85 21.13
N THR A 25 28.57 3.90 20.40
CA THR A 25 27.89 3.21 19.29
C THR A 25 26.62 2.49 19.77
N PRO A 26 25.54 2.46 18.97
CA PRO A 26 24.23 1.93 19.38
C PRO A 26 24.14 0.39 19.31
N THR A 27 25.06 -0.31 19.96
CA THR A 27 25.30 -1.76 19.76
C THR A 27 24.63 -2.70 20.77
N THR A 28 23.55 -2.29 21.45
CA THR A 28 22.74 -3.19 22.30
C THR A 28 21.24 -2.97 22.25
N THR A 29 20.74 -1.73 22.17
CA THR A 29 19.29 -1.44 22.22
C THR A 29 18.57 -1.75 20.91
N SER A 30 19.22 -1.51 19.76
CA SER A 30 18.63 -1.67 18.42
C SER A 30 18.08 -3.09 18.22
N SER A 31 18.91 -4.11 18.49
CA SER A 31 18.60 -5.53 18.27
C SER A 31 17.44 -6.09 19.11
N GLN A 32 16.92 -5.35 20.10
CA GLN A 32 15.72 -5.73 20.85
C GLN A 32 14.42 -5.27 20.18
N PHE A 33 14.43 -4.11 19.49
CA PHE A 33 13.23 -3.48 18.93
C PHE A 33 13.17 -3.54 17.41
N LEU A 34 14.31 -3.39 16.72
CA LEU A 34 14.42 -3.50 15.27
C LEU A 34 15.28 -4.71 14.90
N LYS A 35 14.69 -5.64 14.16
CA LYS A 35 15.34 -6.84 13.61
C LYS A 35 15.05 -6.90 12.13
N PHE A 36 16.11 -6.93 11.33
CA PHE A 36 16.03 -6.89 9.89
C PHE A 36 16.63 -8.16 9.28
N ASN A 37 15.92 -8.75 8.33
CA ASN A 37 16.40 -9.88 7.54
C ASN A 37 17.28 -9.35 6.40
N GLU A 38 18.53 -9.01 6.73
CA GLU A 38 19.53 -8.56 5.77
C GLU A 38 20.08 -9.71 4.92
N SER A 39 20.67 -9.35 3.77
CA SER A 39 21.33 -10.29 2.86
C SER A 39 22.53 -9.62 2.18
N PRO A 40 23.46 -10.37 1.56
CA PRO A 40 24.56 -9.79 0.79
C PRO A 40 24.12 -8.84 -0.34
N THR A 41 22.86 -8.95 -0.80
CA THR A 41 22.27 -8.13 -1.86
C THR A 41 21.51 -6.91 -1.33
N TYR A 42 20.99 -6.97 -0.10
CA TYR A 42 20.08 -5.96 0.46
C TYR A 42 20.33 -5.71 1.94
N SER A 43 20.54 -4.44 2.29
CA SER A 43 20.57 -3.92 3.66
C SER A 43 19.38 -3.01 3.95
N GLN A 44 19.04 -2.86 5.22
CA GLN A 44 18.03 -1.91 5.66
C GLN A 44 18.63 -0.50 5.75
N PRO A 45 17.98 0.54 5.18
CA PRO A 45 18.35 1.92 5.46
C PRO A 45 18.28 2.25 6.96
N GLU A 46 19.41 2.65 7.53
CA GLU A 46 19.55 3.11 8.93
C GLU A 46 19.63 4.65 8.99
N PRO A 47 18.69 5.31 9.68
CA PRO A 47 18.81 6.72 10.05
C PRO A 47 19.97 6.97 11.01
N LYS A 48 20.58 8.16 10.91
CA LYS A 48 21.63 8.62 11.83
C LYS A 48 21.00 9.05 13.18
N PRO A 49 21.76 9.09 14.29
CA PRO A 49 21.21 9.40 15.62
C PRO A 49 20.48 10.75 15.73
N ASP A 50 20.86 11.74 14.92
CA ASP A 50 20.27 13.10 14.94
C ASP A 50 19.19 13.32 13.85
N ASP A 51 18.95 12.36 12.96
CA ASP A 51 17.95 12.48 11.88
C ASP A 51 16.51 12.57 12.45
N GLN A 52 15.62 13.33 11.79
CA GLN A 52 14.20 13.43 12.18
C GLN A 52 13.41 12.19 11.73
N ILE A 53 12.81 11.45 12.65
CA ILE A 53 12.02 10.26 12.35
C ILE A 53 10.53 10.58 12.48
N ILE A 54 9.88 10.78 11.35
CA ILE A 54 8.46 11.11 11.25
C ILE A 54 7.67 9.81 11.12
N ILE A 55 6.79 9.54 12.08
CA ILE A 55 5.95 8.34 12.08
C ILE A 55 4.59 8.68 11.46
N SER A 56 4.27 8.08 10.32
CA SER A 56 2.92 8.12 9.74
C SER A 56 1.96 7.35 10.65
N MET A 57 1.28 8.09 11.52
CA MET A 57 0.38 7.57 12.53
C MET A 57 -1.01 7.36 11.96
N SER A 58 -1.53 6.17 12.23
CA SER A 58 -2.96 5.90 12.28
C SER A 58 -3.31 5.49 13.69
N SER A 59 -4.59 5.47 14.02
CA SER A 59 -5.10 4.91 15.28
C SER A 59 -4.97 3.38 15.38
N GLY A 60 -4.21 2.73 14.48
CA GLY A 60 -4.02 1.29 14.39
C GLY A 60 -2.76 0.79 15.13
N VAL A 61 -2.74 -0.51 15.45
CA VAL A 61 -1.64 -1.10 16.22
C VAL A 61 -0.28 -1.04 15.52
N ASP A 62 -0.25 -1.12 14.18
CA ASP A 62 0.99 -1.28 13.43
C ASP A 62 1.83 0.01 13.43
N SER A 63 1.19 1.15 13.18
CA SER A 63 1.78 2.48 13.34
C SER A 63 2.16 2.78 14.80
N SER A 64 1.35 2.32 15.77
CA SER A 64 1.70 2.43 17.20
C SER A 64 2.97 1.66 17.57
N VAL A 65 3.18 0.47 16.98
CA VAL A 65 4.40 -0.33 17.18
C VAL A 65 5.58 0.25 16.40
N THR A 66 5.39 0.77 15.19
CA THR A 66 6.41 1.56 14.47
C THR A 66 6.87 2.75 15.33
N ALA A 67 5.94 3.51 15.92
CA ALA A 67 6.27 4.64 16.80
C ALA A 67 7.05 4.20 18.05
N LEU A 68 6.63 3.11 18.69
CA LEU A 68 7.33 2.50 19.83
C LEU A 68 8.75 2.06 19.46
N MET A 69 8.96 1.43 18.31
CA MET A 69 10.28 0.95 17.88
C MET A 69 11.25 2.12 17.72
N TYR A 70 10.86 3.18 17.02
CA TYR A 70 11.75 4.32 16.79
C TYR A 70 11.93 5.21 18.02
N SER A 71 10.91 5.43 18.86
CA SER A 71 11.04 6.23 20.10
C SER A 71 11.89 5.59 21.20
N LYS A 72 12.30 4.31 21.04
CA LYS A 72 13.31 3.66 21.90
C LYS A 72 14.74 3.79 21.38
N LEU A 73 14.94 4.28 20.15
CA LEU A 73 16.22 4.25 19.45
C LEU A 73 16.71 5.63 18.99
N TYR A 74 15.80 6.56 18.73
CA TYR A 74 16.09 7.91 18.25
C TYR A 74 15.50 8.99 19.19
N PRO A 75 16.18 10.13 19.38
CA PRO A 75 15.67 11.24 20.19
C PRO A 75 14.63 12.08 19.43
N ASN A 76 14.76 12.18 18.11
CA ASN A 76 14.03 13.12 17.27
C ASN A 76 12.84 12.42 16.57
N VAL A 77 11.85 11.98 17.35
CA VAL A 77 10.70 11.21 16.84
C VAL A 77 9.40 11.99 16.99
N LYS A 78 8.64 12.12 15.89
CA LYS A 78 7.39 12.91 15.79
C LYS A 78 6.30 12.06 15.13
N GLY A 79 5.09 12.00 15.70
CA GLY A 79 3.95 11.34 15.06
C GLY A 79 3.15 12.31 14.17
N ILE A 80 2.76 11.91 12.96
CA ILE A 80 1.88 12.69 12.09
C ILE A 80 0.64 11.92 11.67
N PHE A 81 -0.53 12.51 11.93
CA PHE A 81 -1.83 11.99 11.53
C PHE A 81 -2.37 12.73 10.30
N MET A 82 -2.84 11.97 9.30
CA MET A 82 -3.39 12.50 8.06
C MET A 82 -4.92 12.44 8.06
N ALA A 83 -5.58 13.58 8.26
CA ALA A 83 -7.02 13.73 8.10
C ALA A 83 -7.36 13.95 6.60
N ASN A 84 -7.74 12.88 5.91
CA ASN A 84 -7.93 12.87 4.46
C ASN A 84 -9.41 12.80 4.01
N TRP A 85 -10.34 12.86 4.96
CA TRP A 85 -11.78 12.68 4.71
C TRP A 85 -12.58 13.14 5.93
N SER A 86 -13.60 13.98 5.75
CA SER A 86 -14.60 14.28 6.79
C SER A 86 -15.99 13.87 6.31
N PRO A 87 -16.79 13.12 7.09
CA PRO A 87 -18.20 12.89 6.76
C PRO A 87 -19.03 14.19 6.65
N ASP A 88 -18.58 15.28 7.28
CA ASP A 88 -19.28 16.58 7.25
C ASP A 88 -19.29 17.23 5.86
N SER A 89 -18.35 16.87 4.97
CA SER A 89 -18.36 17.32 3.57
C SER A 89 -19.45 16.63 2.72
N ILE A 90 -20.12 15.61 3.26
CA ILE A 90 -21.11 14.76 2.55
C ILE A 90 -22.44 14.72 3.35
N GLY A 91 -22.91 15.89 3.79
CA GLY A 91 -24.33 16.21 4.00
C GLY A 91 -25.18 15.32 4.94
N GLY A 92 -24.59 14.42 5.72
CA GLY A 92 -25.34 13.38 6.44
C GLY A 92 -24.68 12.98 7.76
N ALA A 93 -25.49 12.89 8.82
CA ALA A 93 -25.06 12.69 10.21
C ALA A 93 -24.55 11.26 10.53
N LYS A 94 -23.57 10.78 9.77
CA LYS A 94 -22.76 9.59 10.07
C LYS A 94 -21.65 10.02 11.04
N LYS A 95 -21.33 9.21 12.04
CA LYS A 95 -20.34 9.57 13.08
C LYS A 95 -18.97 9.83 12.46
N CYS A 96 -18.42 11.04 12.62
CA CYS A 96 -17.04 11.33 12.27
C CYS A 96 -16.10 10.47 13.12
N THR A 97 -15.41 9.51 12.50
CA THR A 97 -14.40 8.70 13.20
C THR A 97 -13.04 9.38 13.22
N VAL A 98 -12.77 10.33 12.33
CA VAL A 98 -11.44 10.96 12.17
C VAL A 98 -11.03 11.76 13.41
N GLU A 99 -11.97 12.42 14.10
CA GLU A 99 -11.67 13.04 15.40
C GLU A 99 -11.30 11.99 16.46
N LYS A 100 -12.04 10.87 16.52
CA LYS A 100 -11.77 9.77 17.46
C LYS A 100 -10.45 9.03 17.14
N ASP A 101 -10.14 8.87 15.86
CA ASP A 101 -8.88 8.29 15.40
C ASP A 101 -7.71 9.24 15.70
N TRP A 102 -7.94 10.56 15.65
CA TRP A 102 -6.97 11.57 16.09
C TRP A 102 -6.77 11.54 17.62
N GLU A 103 -7.83 11.52 18.43
CA GLU A 103 -7.76 11.34 19.89
C GLU A 103 -6.96 10.08 20.28
N GLU A 104 -7.21 8.95 19.61
CA GLU A 104 -6.47 7.70 19.83
C GLU A 104 -4.99 7.78 19.42
N VAL A 105 -4.65 8.55 18.38
CA VAL A 105 -3.25 8.85 18.02
C VAL A 105 -2.60 9.74 19.08
N GLN A 106 -3.25 10.82 19.51
CA GLN A 106 -2.74 11.72 20.55
C GLN A 106 -2.45 10.96 21.85
N ALA A 107 -3.38 10.11 22.30
CA ALA A 107 -3.21 9.27 23.49
C ALA A 107 -2.05 8.26 23.31
N THR A 108 -1.85 7.71 22.11
CA THR A 108 -0.73 6.81 21.80
C THR A 108 0.61 7.54 21.82
N CYS A 109 0.70 8.72 21.21
CA CYS A 109 1.91 9.54 21.22
C CYS A 109 2.25 10.05 22.63
N GLN A 110 1.23 10.43 23.42
CA GLN A 110 1.39 10.75 24.84
C GLN A 110 1.91 9.56 25.65
N GLN A 111 1.39 8.33 25.42
CA GLN A 111 1.90 7.11 26.06
C GLN A 111 3.38 6.86 25.73
N LEU A 112 3.80 7.18 24.51
CA LEU A 112 5.18 6.99 24.03
C LEU A 112 6.13 8.14 24.37
N GLY A 113 5.61 9.27 24.88
CA GLY A 113 6.40 10.47 25.20
C GLY A 113 6.88 11.26 23.98
N ILE A 114 6.24 11.10 22.82
CA ILE A 114 6.60 11.78 21.57
C ILE A 114 5.58 12.88 21.20
N PRO A 115 6.03 14.01 20.61
CA PRO A 115 5.11 14.98 20.01
C PRO A 115 4.31 14.36 18.87
N CYS A 116 3.12 14.91 18.61
CA CYS A 116 2.34 14.57 17.42
C CYS A 116 1.59 15.76 16.85
N GLU A 117 1.28 15.68 15.56
CA GLU A 117 0.53 16.68 14.81
C GLU A 117 -0.54 16.05 13.92
N ARG A 118 -1.43 16.90 13.42
CA ARG A 118 -2.46 16.57 12.44
C ARG A 118 -2.32 17.48 11.23
N VAL A 119 -2.22 16.87 10.05
CA VAL A 119 -2.35 17.53 8.76
C VAL A 119 -3.68 17.17 8.11
N ASN A 120 -4.18 18.05 7.24
CA ASN A 120 -5.37 17.79 6.43
C ASN A 120 -4.96 17.76 4.95
N PHE A 121 -5.25 16.65 4.28
CA PHE A 121 -5.10 16.48 2.83
C PHE A 121 -6.41 15.98 2.17
N GLU A 122 -7.56 16.34 2.75
CA GLU A 122 -8.89 15.96 2.24
C GLU A 122 -9.12 16.49 0.81
N LYS A 123 -8.62 17.69 0.50
CA LYS A 123 -8.71 18.27 -0.85
C LYS A 123 -7.90 17.46 -1.86
N GLU A 124 -6.64 17.16 -1.56
CA GLU A 124 -5.75 16.38 -2.42
C GLU A 124 -6.20 14.92 -2.56
N TYR A 125 -6.77 14.35 -1.49
CA TYR A 125 -7.42 13.04 -1.53
C TYR A 125 -8.65 13.04 -2.44
N TRP A 126 -9.51 14.05 -2.33
CA TRP A 126 -10.69 14.21 -3.16
C TRP A 126 -10.33 14.28 -4.64
N SER A 127 -9.48 15.23 -5.04
CA SER A 127 -9.14 15.46 -6.46
C SER A 127 -8.25 14.37 -7.08
N SER A 128 -7.35 13.78 -6.29
CA SER A 128 -6.31 12.87 -6.83
C SER A 128 -6.60 11.39 -6.60
N VAL A 129 -7.63 11.06 -5.82
CA VAL A 129 -7.99 9.67 -5.49
C VAL A 129 -9.48 9.42 -5.65
N PHE A 130 -10.33 10.26 -5.06
CA PHE A 130 -11.77 10.01 -5.03
C PHE A 130 -12.47 10.30 -6.37
N GLU A 131 -12.27 11.47 -6.96
CA GLU A 131 -12.85 11.82 -8.27
C GLU A 131 -12.37 10.87 -9.39
N PRO A 132 -11.08 10.52 -9.53
CA PRO A 132 -10.62 9.52 -10.50
C PRO A 132 -11.25 8.13 -10.29
N MET A 133 -11.44 7.71 -9.02
CA MET A 133 -12.13 6.46 -8.69
C MET A 133 -13.60 6.49 -9.14
N LEU A 134 -14.32 7.59 -8.92
CA LEU A 134 -15.70 7.75 -9.40
C LEU A 134 -15.76 7.70 -10.93
N GLU A 135 -14.86 8.37 -11.65
CA GLU A 135 -14.80 8.32 -13.11
C GLU A 135 -14.50 6.91 -13.66
N MET A 136 -13.65 6.13 -12.99
CA MET A 136 -13.43 4.72 -13.33
C MET A 136 -14.70 3.88 -13.10
N TYR A 137 -15.48 4.13 -12.03
CA TYR A 137 -16.77 3.48 -11.81
C TYR A 137 -17.84 3.88 -12.83
N LYS A 138 -17.91 5.16 -13.24
CA LYS A 138 -18.79 5.63 -14.34
C LYS A 138 -18.47 4.92 -15.65
N LYS A 139 -17.18 4.72 -15.95
CA LYS A 139 -16.70 3.93 -17.09
C LYS A 139 -16.96 2.42 -16.95
N GLY A 140 -17.49 1.96 -15.83
CA GLY A 140 -17.81 0.55 -15.56
C GLY A 140 -16.61 -0.29 -15.12
N LEU A 141 -15.44 0.32 -14.86
CA LEU A 141 -14.25 -0.38 -14.38
C LEU A 141 -14.40 -0.77 -12.89
N THR A 142 -13.39 -1.44 -12.32
CA THR A 142 -13.24 -1.64 -10.87
C THR A 142 -11.90 -1.02 -10.42
N PRO A 143 -11.84 0.26 -10.03
CA PRO A 143 -10.61 0.90 -9.55
C PRO A 143 -10.08 0.32 -8.23
N ASN A 144 -8.83 0.65 -7.91
CA ASN A 144 -8.24 0.43 -6.58
C ASN A 144 -7.71 1.78 -6.01
N PRO A 145 -8.51 2.49 -5.19
CA PRO A 145 -8.15 3.83 -4.72
C PRO A 145 -7.06 3.81 -3.62
N ASP A 146 -6.77 2.68 -2.98
CA ASP A 146 -5.71 2.61 -1.97
C ASP A 146 -4.31 2.76 -2.61
N VAL A 147 -4.14 2.29 -3.87
CA VAL A 147 -2.93 2.54 -4.67
C VAL A 147 -2.75 4.04 -4.95
N GLY A 148 -3.83 4.72 -5.35
CA GLY A 148 -3.84 6.18 -5.55
C GLY A 148 -3.60 6.95 -4.25
N CYS A 149 -4.20 6.52 -3.14
CA CYS A 149 -3.99 7.09 -1.80
C CYS A 149 -2.52 7.01 -1.36
N ASN A 150 -1.85 5.89 -1.63
CA ASN A 150 -0.43 5.75 -1.39
C ASN A 150 0.38 6.70 -2.30
N LYS A 151 0.19 6.62 -3.62
CA LYS A 151 0.92 7.43 -4.61
C LYS A 151 0.80 8.93 -4.38
N TYR A 152 -0.43 9.45 -4.31
CA TYR A 152 -0.70 10.89 -4.34
C TYR A 152 -0.74 11.53 -2.96
N VAL A 153 -1.13 10.81 -1.90
CA VAL A 153 -1.32 11.41 -0.56
C VAL A 153 -0.24 10.96 0.42
N LYS A 154 -0.16 9.66 0.77
CA LYS A 154 0.78 9.19 1.81
C LYS A 154 2.26 9.30 1.43
N PHE A 155 2.58 9.19 0.14
CA PHE A 155 3.94 9.25 -0.40
C PHE A 155 4.12 10.35 -1.46
N GLY A 156 3.04 11.03 -1.84
CA GLY A 156 3.05 12.27 -2.61
C GLY A 156 2.97 13.48 -1.68
N LYS A 157 1.74 13.94 -1.39
CA LYS A 157 1.50 15.17 -0.63
C LYS A 157 2.15 15.23 0.75
N MET A 158 2.23 14.10 1.45
CA MET A 158 2.94 14.00 2.73
C MET A 158 4.45 14.27 2.57
N ILE A 159 5.07 13.76 1.50
CA ILE A 159 6.49 13.96 1.22
C ILE A 159 6.76 15.41 0.80
N GLU A 160 5.88 16.03 0.02
CA GLU A 160 5.95 17.49 -0.26
C GLU A 160 5.93 18.30 1.04
N HIS A 161 4.99 18.01 1.94
CA HIS A 161 4.82 18.73 3.19
C HIS A 161 6.06 18.62 4.09
N LEU A 162 6.57 17.41 4.32
CA LEU A 162 7.77 17.19 5.13
C LEU A 162 9.04 17.78 4.48
N SER A 163 9.11 17.80 3.15
CA SER A 163 10.24 18.40 2.41
C SER A 163 10.34 19.92 2.61
N GLU A 164 9.20 20.61 2.78
CA GLU A 164 9.17 22.06 3.06
C GLU A 164 9.20 22.37 4.57
N GLU A 165 8.54 21.57 5.42
CA GLU A 165 8.56 21.75 6.88
C GLU A 165 9.98 21.55 7.45
N LEU A 166 10.65 20.46 7.09
CA LEU A 166 11.95 20.05 7.63
C LEU A 166 13.13 20.63 6.82
N LYS A 167 12.85 21.60 5.95
CA LYS A 167 13.80 22.24 5.04
C LYS A 167 14.92 22.95 5.80
N GLY A 168 16.13 22.43 5.68
CA GLY A 168 17.30 22.92 6.41
C GLY A 168 17.40 22.45 7.87
N GLN A 169 16.46 21.63 8.35
CA GLN A 169 16.47 21.08 9.72
C GLN A 169 17.31 19.79 9.87
N GLY A 170 17.87 19.28 8.76
CA GLY A 170 18.72 18.09 8.72
C GLY A 170 18.21 17.04 7.73
N ASP A 171 18.66 15.79 7.90
CA ASP A 171 18.06 14.64 7.23
C ASP A 171 16.83 14.16 8.01
N TRP A 172 15.83 13.66 7.28
CA TRP A 172 14.60 13.13 7.84
C TRP A 172 14.14 11.86 7.13
N TRP A 173 13.25 11.11 7.79
CA TRP A 173 12.70 9.83 7.34
C TRP A 173 11.22 9.72 7.66
N LEU A 174 10.43 9.12 6.76
CA LEU A 174 9.02 8.79 6.97
C LEU A 174 8.86 7.29 7.26
N ALA A 175 8.68 6.94 8.53
CA ALA A 175 8.38 5.59 8.96
C ALA A 175 6.87 5.31 8.91
N THR A 176 6.46 4.13 8.46
CA THR A 176 5.04 3.77 8.33
C THR A 176 4.72 2.40 8.94
N GLY A 177 3.43 2.13 9.16
CA GLY A 177 2.93 0.82 9.62
C GLY A 177 2.68 -0.20 8.49
N HIS A 178 3.21 0.01 7.27
CA HIS A 178 2.92 -0.88 6.14
C HIS A 178 3.76 -2.16 6.15
N TYR A 179 3.12 -3.27 5.79
CA TYR A 179 3.75 -4.58 5.60
C TYR A 179 4.36 -4.71 4.21
N ALA A 180 5.45 -4.00 3.99
CA ALA A 180 6.38 -4.15 2.87
C ALA A 180 7.78 -3.75 3.36
N LYS A 181 8.84 -3.98 2.58
CA LYS A 181 10.21 -3.56 2.94
C LYS A 181 10.71 -2.54 1.93
N VAL A 182 11.42 -1.51 2.40
CA VAL A 182 12.20 -0.62 1.53
C VAL A 182 13.65 -0.85 1.88
N MET A 183 14.38 -1.50 0.96
CA MET A 183 15.73 -1.99 1.18
C MET A 183 16.71 -1.29 0.23
N LYS A 184 17.93 -1.04 0.70
CA LYS A 184 19.00 -0.54 -0.15
C LYS A 184 19.67 -1.71 -0.87
N HIS A 185 19.70 -1.66 -2.19
CA HIS A 185 20.37 -2.65 -3.02
C HIS A 185 21.89 -2.40 -2.98
N GLN A 186 22.65 -3.31 -2.36
CA GLN A 186 24.08 -3.12 -2.11
C GLN A 186 24.91 -2.92 -3.41
N PRO A 187 24.65 -3.62 -4.54
CA PRO A 187 25.43 -3.43 -5.77
C PRO A 187 25.23 -2.10 -6.50
N THR A 188 24.03 -1.49 -6.45
CA THR A 188 23.73 -0.24 -7.19
C THR A 188 23.53 0.99 -6.30
N GLY A 189 23.32 0.79 -5.00
CA GLY A 189 23.00 1.85 -4.04
C GLY A 189 21.56 2.37 -4.10
N GLU A 190 20.76 1.88 -5.06
CA GLU A 190 19.34 2.23 -5.26
C GLU A 190 18.47 1.69 -4.11
N HIS A 191 17.30 2.31 -3.89
CA HIS A 191 16.32 1.85 -2.91
C HIS A 191 15.18 1.14 -3.63
N HIS A 192 14.95 -0.13 -3.29
CA HIS A 192 13.94 -0.98 -3.92
C HIS A 192 12.76 -1.23 -2.95
N LEU A 193 11.55 -1.29 -3.50
CA LEU A 193 10.37 -1.78 -2.79
C LEU A 193 10.30 -3.31 -2.89
N LEU A 194 10.20 -3.98 -1.75
CA LEU A 194 10.12 -5.43 -1.61
C LEU A 194 8.83 -5.85 -0.85
N ARG A 195 8.38 -7.08 -1.07
CA ARG A 195 7.36 -7.77 -0.27
C ARG A 195 7.71 -7.81 1.22
N SER A 196 6.71 -7.97 2.08
CA SER A 196 6.92 -8.35 3.48
C SER A 196 7.31 -9.83 3.62
N ASP A 197 8.14 -10.12 4.63
CA ASP A 197 8.44 -11.48 5.09
C ASP A 197 7.18 -12.23 5.62
N PHE A 198 6.06 -11.52 5.85
CA PHE A 198 4.78 -12.09 6.24
C PHE A 198 3.71 -11.91 5.14
N MET A 199 3.83 -12.74 4.10
CA MET A 199 2.94 -12.77 2.92
C MET A 199 1.43 -12.63 3.21
N PRO A 200 0.82 -13.21 4.27
CA PRO A 200 -0.60 -13.02 4.58
C PRO A 200 -1.02 -11.58 4.95
N LYS A 201 -0.07 -10.64 5.00
CA LYS A 201 -0.31 -9.19 5.15
C LYS A 201 0.43 -8.34 4.12
N ASP A 202 1.08 -8.92 3.13
CA ASP A 202 1.92 -8.18 2.18
C ASP A 202 1.15 -7.05 1.46
N GLN A 203 1.68 -5.84 1.60
CA GLN A 203 1.11 -4.59 1.11
C GLN A 203 1.92 -4.01 -0.06
N SER A 204 2.97 -4.68 -0.54
CA SER A 204 3.76 -4.22 -1.71
C SER A 204 2.87 -3.93 -2.92
N TYR A 205 1.82 -4.72 -3.14
CA TYR A 205 0.81 -4.52 -4.19
C TYR A 205 0.13 -3.14 -4.11
N TYR A 206 -0.19 -2.65 -2.92
CA TYR A 206 -0.80 -1.33 -2.76
C TYR A 206 0.23 -0.19 -2.87
N LEU A 207 1.52 -0.50 -2.68
CA LEU A 207 2.63 0.44 -2.68
C LEU A 207 3.35 0.49 -4.05
N SER A 208 2.88 -0.27 -5.04
CA SER A 208 3.55 -0.47 -6.33
C SER A 208 3.70 0.80 -7.19
N GLN A 209 2.92 1.85 -6.90
CA GLN A 209 3.05 3.18 -7.52
C GLN A 209 3.69 4.24 -6.58
N VAL A 210 4.33 3.85 -5.48
CA VAL A 210 5.11 4.80 -4.68
C VAL A 210 6.29 5.30 -5.53
N PRO A 211 6.46 6.63 -5.73
CA PRO A 211 7.51 7.15 -6.59
C PRO A 211 8.92 6.74 -6.12
N GLU A 212 9.78 6.30 -7.05
CA GLU A 212 11.14 5.84 -6.73
C GLU A 212 11.92 6.84 -5.86
N ASN A 213 11.89 8.12 -6.23
CA ASN A 213 12.69 9.17 -5.60
C ASN A 213 12.40 9.27 -4.09
N VAL A 214 11.17 8.99 -3.65
CA VAL A 214 10.80 9.07 -2.23
C VAL A 214 11.25 7.85 -1.44
N LEU A 215 11.48 6.67 -2.06
CA LEU A 215 11.90 5.44 -1.37
C LEU A 215 13.16 5.65 -0.53
N SER A 216 14.06 6.53 -0.98
CA SER A 216 15.28 6.96 -0.24
C SER A 216 15.01 7.60 1.13
N ARG A 217 13.76 7.93 1.45
CA ARG A 217 13.31 8.54 2.72
C ARG A 217 12.35 7.64 3.52
N ILE A 218 11.98 6.45 3.04
CA ILE A 218 10.90 5.65 3.64
C ILE A 218 11.44 4.51 4.52
N LEU A 219 10.80 4.32 5.67
CA LEU A 219 11.04 3.17 6.56
C LEU A 219 9.75 2.36 6.74
N MET A 220 9.86 1.03 6.68
CA MET A 220 8.73 0.10 6.82
C MET A 220 9.12 -1.09 7.72
N PRO A 221 9.31 -0.89 9.04
CA PRO A 221 9.80 -1.95 9.93
C PRO A 221 8.85 -3.15 9.97
N MET A 222 7.53 -2.95 9.83
CA MET A 222 6.53 -4.02 9.85
C MET A 222 6.75 -5.07 8.75
N GLY A 223 7.43 -4.71 7.66
CA GLY A 223 7.79 -5.63 6.58
C GLY A 223 8.61 -6.85 7.03
N HIS A 224 9.39 -6.73 8.10
CA HIS A 224 10.27 -7.78 8.65
C HIS A 224 9.62 -8.65 9.72
N TYR A 225 8.36 -8.39 10.08
CA TYR A 225 7.69 -9.03 11.23
C TYR A 225 6.39 -9.70 10.81
N THR A 226 6.09 -10.83 11.44
CA THR A 226 4.75 -11.42 11.35
C THR A 226 3.75 -10.61 12.16
N LYS A 227 2.49 -10.55 11.70
CA LYS A 227 1.42 -9.84 12.42
C LYS A 227 1.24 -10.31 13.89
N PRO A 228 1.37 -11.62 14.23
CA PRO A 228 1.41 -12.08 15.62
C PRO A 228 2.53 -11.46 16.45
N GLN A 229 3.75 -11.30 15.93
CA GLN A 229 4.86 -10.67 16.66
C GLN A 229 4.58 -9.19 16.94
N ILE A 230 4.00 -8.46 15.98
CA ILE A 230 3.61 -7.05 16.20
C ILE A 230 2.53 -6.93 17.28
N ARG A 231 1.54 -7.85 17.30
CA ARG A 231 0.54 -7.95 18.38
C ARG A 231 1.19 -8.28 19.73
N GLU A 232 2.19 -9.16 19.75
CA GLU A 232 2.93 -9.52 20.96
C GLU A 232 3.74 -8.34 21.51
N ILE A 233 4.44 -7.59 20.65
CA ILE A 233 5.20 -6.38 21.02
C ILE A 233 4.26 -5.32 21.60
N ALA A 234 3.11 -5.08 20.97
CA ALA A 234 2.10 -4.15 21.47
C ALA A 234 1.56 -4.55 22.86
N LYS A 235 1.33 -5.86 23.08
CA LYS A 235 0.87 -6.37 24.38
C LYS A 235 1.95 -6.30 25.46
N LYS A 236 3.19 -6.69 25.15
CA LYS A 236 4.36 -6.62 26.05
C LYS A 236 4.66 -5.19 26.53
N ASN A 237 4.45 -4.20 25.67
CA ASN A 237 4.65 -2.78 26.00
C ASN A 237 3.35 -2.07 26.44
N ASN A 238 2.26 -2.83 26.66
CA ASN A 238 0.95 -2.34 27.09
C ASN A 238 0.38 -1.17 26.26
N LEU A 239 0.61 -1.16 24.94
CA LEU A 239 0.11 -0.10 24.05
C LEU A 239 -1.42 -0.01 24.08
N LEU A 240 -1.97 1.20 24.06
CA LEU A 240 -3.43 1.42 24.03
C LEU A 240 -4.13 0.68 22.87
N THR A 241 -3.47 0.61 21.71
CA THR A 241 -3.98 -0.02 20.48
C THR A 241 -3.79 -1.54 20.42
N LYS A 242 -3.16 -2.18 21.41
CA LYS A 242 -2.74 -3.61 21.39
C LYS A 242 -3.86 -4.60 21.03
N ASP A 243 -5.09 -4.32 21.45
CA ASP A 243 -6.28 -5.16 21.24
C ASP A 243 -7.26 -4.61 20.17
N LYS A 244 -6.99 -3.43 19.59
CA LYS A 244 -7.84 -2.84 18.54
C LYS A 244 -7.79 -3.70 17.26
N PRO A 245 -8.90 -4.08 16.61
CA PRO A 245 -8.89 -4.90 15.40
C PRO A 245 -8.15 -4.22 14.23
N ASP A 246 -7.74 -5.02 13.24
CA ASP A 246 -7.18 -4.50 11.98
C ASP A 246 -8.28 -3.85 11.14
N SER A 247 -8.04 -2.65 10.60
CA SER A 247 -8.94 -1.99 9.64
C SER A 247 -9.24 -2.89 8.43
N GLN A 248 -10.48 -2.86 7.94
CA GLN A 248 -10.97 -3.66 6.80
C GLN A 248 -11.66 -2.75 5.78
N GLY A 249 -11.46 -3.04 4.49
CA GLY A 249 -11.98 -2.21 3.41
C GLY A 249 -11.18 -0.92 3.20
N LEU A 250 -11.67 -0.07 2.29
CA LEU A 250 -11.04 1.23 1.99
C LEU A 250 -11.07 2.13 3.24
N CYS A 251 -10.01 2.92 3.44
CA CYS A 251 -9.80 3.71 4.66
C CYS A 251 -11.06 4.47 5.15
N PHE A 252 -11.70 5.20 4.24
CA PHE A 252 -12.91 6.00 4.44
C PHE A 252 -14.21 5.16 4.42
N VAL A 253 -14.33 4.16 3.54
CA VAL A 253 -15.54 3.31 3.43
C VAL A 253 -15.71 2.38 4.63
N SER A 254 -14.64 2.08 5.38
CA SER A 254 -14.73 1.35 6.66
C SER A 254 -15.68 2.01 7.67
N GLN A 255 -15.96 3.31 7.49
CA GLN A 255 -16.87 4.14 8.29
C GLN A 255 -18.33 4.12 7.76
N ILE A 256 -18.58 3.58 6.56
CA ILE A 256 -19.81 3.78 5.79
C ILE A 256 -20.43 2.47 5.26
N GLY A 257 -21.27 1.84 6.10
CA GLY A 257 -22.36 0.94 5.69
C GLY A 257 -22.01 -0.13 4.64
N LYS A 258 -22.68 -0.08 3.48
CA LYS A 258 -22.33 -0.88 2.30
C LYS A 258 -21.74 0.03 1.23
N PHE A 259 -20.65 -0.41 0.60
CA PHE A 259 -19.98 0.36 -0.44
C PHE A 259 -20.85 0.70 -1.67
N LYS A 260 -21.86 -0.13 -2.01
CA LYS A 260 -22.81 0.20 -3.10
C LYS A 260 -23.71 1.38 -2.74
N ASP A 261 -24.25 1.36 -1.53
CA ASP A 261 -25.11 2.42 -0.99
C ASP A 261 -24.32 3.75 -0.98
N PHE A 262 -23.04 3.71 -0.56
CA PHE A 262 -22.10 4.84 -0.62
C PHE A 262 -21.81 5.33 -2.05
N LEU A 263 -21.54 4.44 -3.02
CA LEU A 263 -21.32 4.88 -4.40
C LEU A 263 -22.58 5.56 -5.00
N GLY A 264 -23.77 5.14 -4.58
CA GLY A 264 -25.03 5.80 -4.94
C GLY A 264 -25.22 7.21 -4.37
N GLU A 265 -24.37 7.67 -3.44
CA GLU A 265 -24.36 9.05 -2.94
C GLU A 265 -23.63 10.01 -3.92
N PHE A 266 -22.90 9.49 -4.93
CA PHE A 266 -22.08 10.27 -5.87
C PHE A 266 -22.25 9.89 -7.35
N LEU A 267 -22.79 8.70 -7.64
CA LEU A 267 -22.97 8.20 -9.00
C LEU A 267 -24.44 8.15 -9.37
N GLU A 268 -24.81 8.90 -10.41
CA GLU A 268 -26.14 8.81 -11.01
C GLU A 268 -26.48 7.37 -11.41
N ALA A 269 -27.74 6.98 -11.20
CA ALA A 269 -28.23 5.67 -11.60
C ALA A 269 -28.39 5.61 -13.13
N ASN A 270 -27.57 4.78 -13.77
CA ASN A 270 -27.67 4.41 -15.18
C ASN A 270 -28.15 2.94 -15.28
N PRO A 271 -29.46 2.69 -15.16
CA PRO A 271 -29.99 1.34 -15.07
C PRO A 271 -29.82 0.55 -16.38
N GLY A 272 -29.60 -0.75 -16.24
CA GLY A 272 -29.28 -1.65 -17.35
C GLY A 272 -29.53 -3.11 -17.01
N ASN A 273 -29.48 -3.98 -18.02
CA ASN A 273 -29.89 -5.38 -17.87
C ASN A 273 -28.80 -6.24 -17.22
N ILE A 274 -29.22 -7.21 -16.41
CA ILE A 274 -28.36 -8.32 -15.99
C ILE A 274 -28.76 -9.53 -16.84
N VAL A 275 -27.80 -10.04 -17.62
CA VAL A 275 -28.03 -11.04 -18.67
C VAL A 275 -27.16 -12.28 -18.45
N THR A 276 -27.64 -13.46 -18.84
CA THR A 276 -26.79 -14.66 -18.97
C THR A 276 -26.04 -14.68 -20.30
N GLU A 277 -25.00 -15.50 -20.42
CA GLU A 277 -24.19 -15.64 -21.65
C GLU A 277 -25.03 -15.96 -22.91
N ASP A 278 -26.19 -16.62 -22.75
CA ASP A 278 -27.18 -16.87 -23.81
C ASP A 278 -28.09 -15.67 -24.13
N GLY A 279 -27.73 -14.47 -23.66
CA GLY A 279 -28.43 -13.20 -23.89
C GLY A 279 -29.74 -13.03 -23.10
N LYS A 280 -30.17 -14.02 -22.31
CA LYS A 280 -31.43 -13.95 -21.56
C LYS A 280 -31.32 -12.95 -20.40
N ILE A 281 -32.25 -12.00 -20.33
CA ILE A 281 -32.39 -11.04 -19.23
C ILE A 281 -32.96 -11.74 -17.98
N TRP A 282 -32.38 -11.43 -16.82
CA TRP A 282 -32.78 -11.98 -15.51
C TRP A 282 -33.09 -10.91 -14.44
N GLY A 283 -32.80 -9.65 -14.71
CA GLY A 283 -33.04 -8.53 -13.80
C GLY A 283 -32.35 -7.28 -14.29
N GLN A 284 -32.23 -6.28 -13.41
CA GLN A 284 -31.58 -5.00 -13.71
C GLN A 284 -30.57 -4.60 -12.63
N HIS A 285 -29.57 -3.82 -13.02
CA HIS A 285 -28.70 -3.05 -12.13
C HIS A 285 -29.04 -1.56 -12.22
N THR A 286 -28.59 -0.76 -11.26
CA THR A 286 -28.63 0.72 -11.33
C THR A 286 -27.36 1.34 -11.93
N GLY A 287 -26.36 0.54 -12.27
CA GLY A 287 -25.14 0.96 -12.98
C GLY A 287 -24.10 -0.15 -13.05
N LEU A 288 -23.17 -0.09 -14.02
CA LEU A 288 -22.12 -1.10 -14.18
C LEU A 288 -21.16 -1.20 -12.98
N TRP A 289 -21.12 -0.18 -12.11
CA TRP A 289 -20.41 -0.16 -10.84
C TRP A 289 -21.04 -1.05 -9.75
N HIS A 290 -22.25 -1.59 -9.96
CA HIS A 290 -22.85 -2.60 -9.07
C HIS A 290 -22.16 -3.97 -9.10
N GLY A 291 -21.19 -4.19 -9.99
CA GLY A 291 -20.53 -5.48 -10.16
C GLY A 291 -19.01 -5.39 -10.31
N THR A 292 -18.32 -6.47 -9.97
CA THR A 292 -16.91 -6.72 -10.33
C THR A 292 -16.81 -8.13 -10.92
N ILE A 293 -15.91 -8.34 -11.89
CA ILE A 293 -15.74 -9.66 -12.51
C ILE A 293 -15.28 -10.67 -11.46
N GLY A 294 -15.92 -11.84 -11.43
CA GLY A 294 -15.72 -12.85 -10.39
C GLY A 294 -16.42 -12.56 -9.05
N GLN A 295 -17.25 -11.52 -8.95
CA GLN A 295 -18.16 -11.30 -7.82
C GLN A 295 -19.41 -12.18 -7.94
N LYS A 296 -19.90 -12.73 -6.82
CA LYS A 296 -21.18 -13.47 -6.79
C LYS A 296 -22.34 -12.52 -7.17
N SER A 297 -23.21 -12.97 -8.06
CA SER A 297 -24.41 -12.22 -8.46
C SER A 297 -25.40 -12.09 -7.30
N GLY A 298 -26.10 -10.95 -7.24
CA GLY A 298 -27.19 -10.71 -6.28
C GLY A 298 -28.56 -11.24 -6.73
N ILE A 299 -28.68 -11.74 -7.96
CA ILE A 299 -29.97 -12.24 -8.49
C ILE A 299 -30.33 -13.62 -7.93
N SER A 300 -31.60 -13.77 -7.57
CA SER A 300 -32.22 -15.06 -7.22
C SER A 300 -32.55 -15.86 -8.48
N MET A 301 -31.61 -16.68 -8.95
CA MET A 301 -31.79 -17.57 -10.10
C MET A 301 -32.63 -18.81 -9.72
N PRO A 302 -33.53 -19.32 -10.58
CA PRO A 302 -34.49 -20.37 -10.22
C PRO A 302 -33.82 -21.74 -10.05
N GLN A 303 -33.51 -22.10 -8.80
CA GLN A 303 -32.73 -23.31 -8.46
C GLN A 303 -33.45 -24.64 -8.71
N GLY A 304 -34.77 -24.61 -8.94
CA GLY A 304 -35.56 -25.79 -9.30
C GLY A 304 -35.37 -26.25 -10.75
N ASP A 305 -34.94 -25.36 -11.64
CA ASP A 305 -34.61 -25.70 -13.03
C ASP A 305 -33.13 -26.14 -13.10
N PRO A 306 -32.81 -27.38 -13.55
CA PRO A 306 -31.44 -27.83 -13.74
C PRO A 306 -30.58 -26.90 -14.63
N LYS A 307 -31.18 -26.22 -15.63
CA LYS A 307 -30.45 -25.24 -16.46
C LYS A 307 -29.95 -24.07 -15.62
N TYR A 308 -30.71 -23.59 -14.64
CA TYR A 308 -30.34 -22.39 -13.85
C TYR A 308 -29.86 -22.66 -12.42
N LYS A 309 -29.96 -23.90 -11.93
CA LYS A 309 -29.38 -24.37 -10.67
C LYS A 309 -27.86 -24.13 -10.61
N GLY A 310 -27.37 -23.61 -9.49
CA GLY A 310 -25.97 -23.28 -9.25
C GLY A 310 -25.76 -21.86 -8.71
N VAL A 311 -24.53 -21.54 -8.34
CA VAL A 311 -24.13 -20.19 -7.90
C VAL A 311 -23.61 -19.40 -9.10
N TRP A 312 -24.22 -18.25 -9.34
CA TRP A 312 -23.92 -17.36 -10.46
C TRP A 312 -23.00 -16.21 -10.03
N PHE A 313 -22.13 -15.82 -10.94
CA PHE A 313 -21.08 -14.81 -10.75
C PHE A 313 -21.05 -13.88 -11.97
N ILE A 314 -20.60 -12.65 -11.79
CA ILE A 314 -20.50 -11.65 -12.86
C ILE A 314 -19.26 -11.99 -13.70
N SER A 315 -19.47 -12.45 -14.93
CA SER A 315 -18.42 -12.86 -15.87
C SER A 315 -17.89 -11.68 -16.68
N GLY A 316 -18.77 -10.74 -17.05
CA GLY A 316 -18.41 -9.61 -17.90
C GLY A 316 -19.27 -8.37 -17.71
N LYS A 317 -18.90 -7.31 -18.42
CA LYS A 317 -19.65 -6.05 -18.48
C LYS A 317 -19.69 -5.54 -19.91
N ASN A 318 -20.86 -5.43 -20.53
CA ASN A 318 -20.99 -4.81 -21.84
C ASN A 318 -21.22 -3.30 -21.65
N ARG A 319 -20.17 -2.51 -21.86
CA ARG A 319 -20.21 -1.04 -21.74
C ARG A 319 -21.10 -0.38 -22.80
N HIS A 320 -21.20 -0.96 -23.99
CA HIS A 320 -21.98 -0.39 -25.11
C HIS A 320 -23.48 -0.67 -24.98
N ARG A 321 -23.86 -1.83 -24.43
CA ARG A 321 -25.27 -2.21 -24.18
C ARG A 321 -25.77 -1.83 -22.78
N ASN A 322 -24.89 -1.33 -21.90
CA ASN A 322 -25.13 -1.15 -20.46
C ASN A 322 -25.67 -2.44 -19.79
N GLU A 323 -24.88 -3.51 -19.84
CA GLU A 323 -25.27 -4.82 -19.27
C GLU A 323 -24.19 -5.43 -18.38
N LEU A 324 -24.61 -6.09 -17.29
CA LEU A 324 -23.77 -7.00 -16.52
C LEU A 324 -24.05 -8.44 -16.98
N VAL A 325 -23.01 -9.14 -17.43
CA VAL A 325 -23.11 -10.54 -17.86
C VAL A 325 -22.84 -11.44 -16.65
N ILE A 326 -23.66 -12.50 -16.49
CA ILE A 326 -23.50 -13.51 -15.45
C ILE A 326 -23.38 -14.93 -16.02
N SER A 327 -22.42 -15.70 -15.50
CA SER A 327 -22.31 -17.15 -15.74
C SER A 327 -22.24 -17.95 -14.43
N LYS A 328 -22.39 -19.27 -14.51
CA LYS A 328 -22.22 -20.18 -13.37
C LYS A 328 -20.75 -20.27 -12.99
N LYS A 329 -20.40 -20.39 -11.71
CA LYS A 329 -18.98 -20.55 -11.28
C LYS A 329 -18.23 -21.73 -11.95
N SER A 330 -18.96 -22.72 -12.49
CA SER A 330 -18.42 -23.87 -13.21
C SER A 330 -18.00 -23.58 -14.66
N ASP A 331 -18.37 -22.42 -15.21
CA ASP A 331 -17.97 -22.00 -16.56
C ASP A 331 -16.52 -21.52 -16.53
N TYR A 332 -15.59 -22.37 -16.94
CA TYR A 332 -14.17 -22.05 -16.83
C TYR A 332 -13.77 -20.85 -17.73
N ASN A 333 -14.26 -20.82 -18.98
CA ASN A 333 -13.83 -19.84 -19.99
C ASN A 333 -14.38 -18.43 -19.75
N ALA A 334 -15.52 -18.30 -19.08
CA ALA A 334 -16.10 -17.00 -18.72
C ALA A 334 -15.32 -16.26 -17.62
N PHE A 335 -14.52 -16.95 -16.78
CA PHE A 335 -13.79 -16.33 -15.67
C PHE A 335 -12.27 -16.48 -15.72
N HIS A 336 -11.72 -17.49 -16.42
CA HIS A 336 -10.27 -17.74 -16.47
C HIS A 336 -9.70 -17.29 -17.81
N LYS A 337 -8.71 -16.38 -17.76
CA LYS A 337 -8.02 -15.80 -18.93
C LYS A 337 -6.50 -15.88 -18.72
N ASP A 338 -5.73 -15.99 -19.81
CA ASP A 338 -4.27 -16.17 -19.84
C ASP A 338 -3.53 -15.04 -20.59
N THR A 339 -4.24 -14.04 -21.12
CA THR A 339 -3.60 -12.81 -21.66
C THR A 339 -4.23 -11.57 -21.03
N VAL A 340 -3.38 -10.64 -20.56
CA VAL A 340 -3.77 -9.39 -19.90
C VAL A 340 -3.11 -8.20 -20.59
N TYR A 341 -3.89 -7.14 -20.83
CA TYR A 341 -3.42 -5.87 -21.38
C TYR A 341 -3.41 -4.79 -20.30
N VAL A 342 -2.31 -4.03 -20.26
CA VAL A 342 -2.04 -3.05 -19.21
C VAL A 342 -1.57 -1.73 -19.83
N THR A 343 -2.15 -0.62 -19.38
CA THR A 343 -1.74 0.77 -19.71
C THR A 343 -1.21 1.48 -18.48
N ASP A 344 -0.81 2.74 -18.63
CA ASP A 344 -0.39 3.62 -17.53
C ASP A 344 0.78 3.00 -16.72
N TRP A 345 1.70 2.34 -17.43
CA TRP A 345 2.76 1.56 -16.80
C TRP A 345 3.80 2.46 -16.13
N SER A 346 4.17 2.08 -14.91
CA SER A 346 5.19 2.73 -14.10
C SER A 346 6.18 1.68 -13.62
N TRP A 347 7.43 1.79 -14.09
CA TRP A 347 8.56 1.05 -13.52
C TRP A 347 8.92 1.58 -12.12
N VAL A 348 9.53 0.73 -11.29
CA VAL A 348 10.07 1.05 -9.96
C VAL A 348 11.58 0.83 -9.99
N ASN A 349 12.32 1.94 -9.92
CA ASN A 349 13.70 2.06 -10.42
C ASN A 349 13.79 1.80 -11.93
N LYS A 350 15.02 1.73 -12.46
CA LYS A 350 15.25 1.37 -13.86
C LYS A 350 14.55 0.05 -14.20
N SER A 351 13.94 0.04 -15.39
CA SER A 351 13.36 -1.16 -16.00
C SER A 351 14.40 -2.27 -16.15
N LEU A 352 13.93 -3.51 -16.29
CA LEU A 352 14.78 -4.59 -16.75
C LEU A 352 15.15 -4.32 -18.22
N ASP A 353 16.45 -4.34 -18.55
CA ASP A 353 16.86 -4.42 -19.95
C ASP A 353 16.74 -5.88 -20.40
N PHE A 354 15.63 -6.19 -21.06
CA PHE A 354 15.35 -7.53 -21.58
C PHE A 354 16.29 -7.95 -22.72
N ASN A 355 17.17 -7.07 -23.21
CA ASN A 355 18.20 -7.40 -24.19
C ASN A 355 19.54 -7.82 -23.53
N ASP A 356 19.74 -7.54 -22.25
CA ASP A 356 20.92 -8.06 -21.53
C ASP A 356 20.73 -9.56 -21.26
N SER A 357 21.59 -10.38 -21.85
CA SER A 357 21.59 -11.84 -21.64
C SER A 357 21.92 -12.30 -20.21
N LEU A 358 22.32 -11.39 -19.32
CA LEU A 358 22.43 -11.61 -17.87
C LEU A 358 21.14 -11.28 -17.09
N CYS A 359 20.17 -10.63 -17.70
CA CYS A 359 18.95 -10.17 -17.02
C CYS A 359 17.90 -11.26 -16.81
N THR A 360 16.99 -10.96 -15.89
CA THR A 360 15.92 -11.82 -15.39
C THR A 360 15.09 -12.45 -16.50
N ARG A 361 15.12 -13.79 -16.59
CA ARG A 361 14.27 -14.56 -17.50
C ARG A 361 12.80 -14.39 -17.14
N VAL A 362 11.92 -14.35 -18.15
CA VAL A 362 10.46 -14.15 -17.97
C VAL A 362 9.83 -15.18 -17.03
N ASN A 363 10.34 -16.41 -16.97
CA ASN A 363 9.86 -17.46 -16.06
C ASN A 363 10.27 -17.28 -14.58
N GLU A 364 11.14 -16.31 -14.27
CA GLU A 364 11.43 -15.87 -12.89
C GLU A 364 10.56 -14.67 -12.48
N LEU A 365 9.76 -14.12 -13.40
CA LEU A 365 8.82 -13.05 -13.15
C LEU A 365 7.46 -13.60 -12.74
N THR A 366 6.85 -12.94 -11.76
CA THR A 366 5.48 -13.22 -11.33
C THR A 366 4.66 -11.94 -11.28
N ILE A 367 3.35 -12.05 -11.44
CA ILE A 367 2.41 -10.95 -11.32
C ILE A 367 1.41 -11.18 -10.18
N GLN A 368 0.84 -10.08 -9.69
CA GLN A 368 -0.44 -10.09 -8.97
C GLN A 368 -1.34 -9.03 -9.59
N PHE A 369 -2.62 -9.37 -9.79
CA PHE A 369 -3.66 -8.41 -10.19
C PHE A 369 -4.71 -8.16 -9.09
N ARG A 370 -4.42 -8.67 -7.88
CA ARG A 370 -5.19 -8.48 -6.65
C ARG A 370 -4.24 -8.66 -5.46
N SER A 371 -4.40 -7.85 -4.41
CA SER A 371 -3.64 -8.04 -3.17
C SER A 371 -3.91 -9.42 -2.54
N LEU A 372 -2.87 -10.01 -1.93
CA LEU A 372 -2.88 -11.34 -1.29
C LEU A 372 -3.30 -12.51 -2.22
N GLN A 373 -3.24 -12.32 -3.53
CA GLN A 373 -3.35 -13.39 -4.53
C GLN A 373 -2.04 -14.19 -4.58
N GLU A 374 -2.11 -15.50 -4.80
CA GLU A 374 -0.91 -16.28 -5.16
C GLU A 374 -0.25 -15.70 -6.44
N PRO A 375 1.08 -15.46 -6.46
CA PRO A 375 1.74 -14.88 -7.63
C PRO A 375 1.65 -15.78 -8.86
N VAL A 376 1.21 -15.25 -9.99
CA VAL A 376 1.08 -15.99 -11.25
C VAL A 376 2.34 -15.81 -12.08
N SER A 377 2.96 -16.90 -12.52
CA SER A 377 4.16 -16.86 -13.37
C SER A 377 3.84 -16.39 -14.80
N LEU A 378 4.81 -15.74 -15.43
CA LEU A 378 4.70 -15.31 -16.83
C LEU A 378 5.27 -16.35 -17.80
N LYS A 379 4.59 -16.50 -18.94
CA LYS A 379 5.04 -17.23 -20.12
C LYS A 379 5.73 -16.30 -21.12
N LYS A 380 5.15 -15.11 -21.35
CA LYS A 380 5.66 -14.07 -22.26
C LYS A 380 5.33 -12.69 -21.72
N LEU A 381 6.23 -11.75 -21.95
CA LEU A 381 6.02 -10.32 -21.79
C LEU A 381 6.20 -9.68 -23.16
N THR A 382 5.38 -8.70 -23.52
CA THR A 382 5.59 -7.91 -24.75
C THR A 382 5.14 -6.49 -24.50
N VAL A 383 6.03 -5.55 -24.80
CA VAL A 383 5.74 -4.12 -24.80
C VAL A 383 5.43 -3.73 -26.24
N ASP A 384 4.25 -3.17 -26.48
CA ASP A 384 3.88 -2.52 -27.72
C ASP A 384 3.77 -1.02 -27.47
N VAL A 385 3.97 -0.23 -28.53
CA VAL A 385 3.85 1.25 -28.48
C VAL A 385 2.86 1.63 -29.57
N ASP A 386 1.60 1.75 -29.17
CA ASP A 386 0.56 2.24 -30.07
C ASP A 386 0.59 3.78 -30.15
N GLY A 387 -0.30 4.37 -30.95
CA GLY A 387 -0.36 5.81 -31.12
C GLY A 387 -0.88 6.60 -29.91
N GLU A 388 -1.32 5.92 -28.85
CA GLU A 388 -1.91 6.49 -27.64
C GLU A 388 -1.05 6.22 -26.38
N GLY A 389 -0.21 5.16 -26.36
CA GLY A 389 0.80 4.97 -25.29
C GLY A 389 1.57 3.64 -25.32
N GLU A 390 2.28 3.36 -24.21
CA GLU A 390 2.89 2.05 -23.94
C GLU A 390 1.81 1.07 -23.46
N VAL A 391 1.60 -0.01 -24.23
CA VAL A 391 0.67 -1.10 -23.89
C VAL A 391 1.47 -2.36 -23.65
N ILE A 392 1.34 -2.93 -22.46
CA ILE A 392 2.06 -4.16 -22.10
C ILE A 392 1.11 -5.36 -22.11
N GLU A 393 1.42 -6.34 -22.95
CA GLU A 393 0.80 -7.66 -23.00
C GLU A 393 1.54 -8.62 -22.07
N PHE A 394 0.80 -9.19 -21.11
CA PHE A 394 1.26 -10.24 -20.23
C PHE A 394 0.58 -11.57 -20.63
N GLU A 395 1.36 -12.54 -21.11
CA GLU A 395 0.90 -13.92 -21.29
C GLU A 395 1.25 -14.74 -20.04
N LEU A 396 0.23 -15.31 -19.40
CA LEU A 396 0.36 -16.04 -18.15
C LEU A 396 0.75 -17.51 -18.41
N SER A 397 1.41 -18.16 -17.45
CA SER A 397 1.67 -19.61 -17.52
C SER A 397 0.40 -20.46 -17.41
N GLU A 398 -0.67 -19.90 -16.82
CA GLU A 398 -1.96 -20.55 -16.65
C GLU A 398 -3.15 -19.57 -16.69
N LYS A 399 -4.32 -20.05 -17.08
CA LYS A 399 -5.56 -19.24 -17.14
C LYS A 399 -6.06 -18.95 -15.72
N THR A 400 -6.05 -17.67 -15.33
CA THR A 400 -6.32 -17.26 -13.93
C THR A 400 -7.69 -16.62 -13.77
N PHE A 401 -8.38 -16.93 -12.65
CA PHE A 401 -9.75 -16.50 -12.36
C PHE A 401 -9.89 -14.99 -12.03
N GLY A 402 -10.86 -14.33 -12.66
CA GLY A 402 -11.44 -13.08 -12.16
C GLY A 402 -10.54 -11.85 -12.30
N ILE A 403 -9.83 -11.75 -13.43
CA ILE A 403 -9.14 -10.53 -13.87
C ILE A 403 -10.20 -9.44 -14.11
N ALA A 404 -9.95 -8.21 -13.65
CA ALA A 404 -10.94 -7.15 -13.65
C ALA A 404 -10.34 -5.81 -14.12
N PRO A 405 -10.80 -5.24 -15.26
CA PRO A 405 -10.32 -3.95 -15.74
C PRO A 405 -10.51 -2.82 -14.73
N GLY A 406 -9.48 -1.97 -14.59
CA GLY A 406 -9.34 -0.93 -13.57
C GLY A 406 -8.60 -1.36 -12.30
N GLN A 407 -8.36 -2.66 -12.07
CA GLN A 407 -7.37 -3.09 -11.08
C GLN A 407 -5.95 -2.89 -11.61
N PHE A 408 -4.97 -2.83 -10.70
CA PHE A 408 -3.57 -2.80 -11.07
C PHE A 408 -3.02 -4.21 -11.27
N LEU A 409 -2.23 -4.41 -12.32
CA LEU A 409 -1.30 -5.52 -12.43
C LEU A 409 0.06 -5.03 -11.91
N VAL A 410 0.66 -5.78 -11.00
CA VAL A 410 1.98 -5.50 -10.41
C VAL A 410 2.93 -6.64 -10.76
N LEU A 411 4.10 -6.29 -11.31
CA LEU A 411 5.17 -7.20 -11.73
C LEU A 411 6.26 -7.31 -10.65
N TYR A 412 6.72 -8.53 -10.41
CA TYR A 412 7.72 -8.86 -9.40
C TYR A 412 8.84 -9.75 -9.95
N HIS A 413 10.06 -9.55 -9.48
CA HIS A 413 11.12 -10.57 -9.50
C HIS A 413 11.38 -11.00 -8.06
N ARG A 414 10.97 -12.24 -7.74
CA ARG A 414 10.94 -12.75 -6.35
C ARG A 414 10.15 -11.78 -5.45
N ASP A 415 10.82 -11.14 -4.49
CA ASP A 415 10.22 -10.18 -3.58
C ASP A 415 10.26 -8.72 -4.09
N ARG A 416 11.10 -8.38 -5.08
CA ARG A 416 11.22 -7.00 -5.56
C ARG A 416 10.01 -6.65 -6.45
N VAL A 417 9.36 -5.52 -6.16
CA VAL A 417 8.44 -4.85 -7.10
C VAL A 417 9.26 -4.24 -8.23
N LEU A 418 8.90 -4.55 -9.47
CA LEU A 418 9.55 -4.00 -10.67
C LEU A 418 8.73 -2.89 -11.33
N GLY A 419 7.40 -2.96 -11.26
CA GLY A 419 6.52 -1.99 -11.88
C GLY A 419 5.05 -2.39 -11.79
N CYS A 420 4.16 -1.50 -12.21
CA CYS A 420 2.73 -1.78 -12.29
C CYS A 420 2.00 -0.84 -13.27
N GLY A 421 0.78 -1.21 -13.66
CA GLY A 421 -0.10 -0.39 -14.51
C GLY A 421 -1.56 -0.83 -14.40
N VAL A 422 -2.46 -0.12 -15.07
CA VAL A 422 -3.92 -0.35 -15.02
C VAL A 422 -4.31 -1.42 -16.03
N ILE A 423 -5.01 -2.47 -15.59
CA ILE A 423 -5.56 -3.48 -16.50
C ILE A 423 -6.69 -2.86 -17.32
N THR A 424 -6.58 -2.93 -18.64
CA THR A 424 -7.61 -2.43 -19.57
C THR A 424 -8.46 -3.54 -20.17
N ASN A 425 -7.85 -4.67 -20.51
CA ASN A 425 -8.51 -5.79 -21.19
C ASN A 425 -7.86 -7.15 -20.85
N MET A 426 -8.56 -8.25 -21.13
CA MET A 426 -8.06 -9.62 -20.99
C MET A 426 -8.78 -10.57 -21.94
N LYS A 427 -8.05 -11.55 -22.50
CA LYS A 427 -8.59 -12.54 -23.46
C LYS A 427 -8.04 -13.94 -23.18
N ASN A 428 -8.60 -14.95 -23.84
CA ASN A 428 -7.88 -16.21 -23.97
C ASN A 428 -6.86 -16.10 -25.12
N SER A 429 -5.66 -16.64 -24.95
CA SER A 429 -4.62 -16.77 -25.98
C SER A 429 -5.14 -17.48 -27.25
N SER A 430 -6.11 -18.38 -27.08
CA SER A 430 -6.81 -19.12 -28.14
C SER A 430 -7.98 -18.36 -28.79
N GLU A 431 -8.37 -17.19 -28.28
CA GLU A 431 -9.40 -16.32 -28.87
C GLU A 431 -8.69 -15.31 -29.80
N SER A 432 -8.65 -15.63 -31.09
CA SER A 432 -8.19 -14.69 -32.13
C SER A 432 -9.08 -13.45 -32.14
N VAL A 433 -8.48 -12.26 -32.27
CA VAL A 433 -9.22 -11.00 -32.37
C VAL A 433 -10.11 -11.02 -33.62
N ALA A 434 -11.37 -10.59 -33.45
CA ALA A 434 -12.40 -10.49 -34.47
C ALA A 434 -13.12 -9.13 -34.34
#